data_AF-A0A316RZQ7-F1
#
_entry.id   AF-A0A316RZQ7-F1
#
_cell.length_a   1.000
_cell.length_b   1.000
_cell.length_c   1.000
_cell.angle_alpha   90.00
_cell.angle_beta   90.00
_cell.angle_gamma   90.00
#
_symmetry.space_group_name_H-M   'P 1'
#
loop_
_entity.id
_entity.type
_entity.pdbx_description
1 polymer ?
#
loop_
_entity_poly.entity_id
_entity_poly.type
_entity_poly.pdbx_seq_one_letter_code
_entity_poly.pdbx_strand_id
1 'polypeptide(L)'
;MASMNDKDYYAILGVEKDASTEEIRKAFQQKARKLHPDVNKAPDAEEKFKEVSEAYAVLSDEDKRRRYDAMRSGNPFAGAAGSPSAGGYGGYGDPFGGVGGPFAWGPFGGGYNTGASRRKQSRAYNPRAGKDVVFEVNLDAKKAAEGCRRGVTYQRYAACDVCHGAGSVHSDHPETCPTCGGRGRISVDLGTILGFGVMEMECPECEGTGKVVADPCSACGGTGRTLTASEVVVDIPAGSHDGDEVRVKGMGNAGTNGEASGDFVARVVVPEERLDPRAANGFYLAGFALPFFVLDMISQVMMYGAVVGVSVFALFFIVIGLFIGFRGGVGRGATWWKHVGAAVGNGFSSGFVLALFFTAFTSCSAGLGRAGYAGSAAAPSGGLSG
;
A
#
# COMPACT_ATOMS: atom_id res chain seq x y z
N MET A 1 -35.08 25.36 31.57
CA MET A 1 -33.96 24.84 30.75
C MET A 1 -34.41 23.51 30.18
N ALA A 2 -34.69 23.46 28.89
CA ALA A 2 -34.99 22.24 28.14
C ALA A 2 -34.15 22.32 26.88
N SER A 3 -33.11 21.51 26.79
CA SER A 3 -32.19 21.48 25.65
C SER A 3 -31.85 20.04 25.30
N MET A 4 -32.18 19.68 24.05
CA MET A 4 -31.75 18.49 23.31
C MET A 4 -32.19 17.10 23.84
N ASN A 5 -33.28 16.58 23.26
CA ASN A 5 -33.46 15.17 22.88
C ASN A 5 -33.08 14.06 23.89
N ASP A 6 -33.36 14.22 25.18
CA ASP A 6 -33.41 13.06 26.08
C ASP A 6 -34.71 12.28 25.85
N LYS A 7 -34.68 11.35 24.89
CA LYS A 7 -35.75 10.36 24.70
C LYS A 7 -35.90 9.55 25.99
N ASP A 8 -37.07 9.60 26.62
CA ASP A 8 -37.37 8.77 27.80
C ASP A 8 -37.71 7.33 27.36
N TYR A 9 -36.73 6.43 27.40
CA TYR A 9 -36.89 5.05 26.93
C TYR A 9 -37.94 4.27 27.72
N TYR A 10 -38.16 4.62 28.99
CA TYR A 10 -39.23 4.05 29.81
C TYR A 10 -40.61 4.48 29.30
N ALA A 11 -40.77 5.76 28.94
CA ALA A 11 -41.99 6.27 28.34
C ALA A 11 -42.24 5.68 26.93
N ILE A 12 -41.17 5.50 26.13
CA ILE A 12 -41.24 4.88 24.80
C ILE A 12 -41.66 3.41 24.88
N LEU A 13 -41.20 2.65 25.88
CA LEU A 13 -41.68 1.28 26.14
C LEU A 13 -43.00 1.24 26.92
N GLY A 14 -43.41 2.33 27.56
CA GLY A 14 -44.64 2.43 28.34
C GLY A 14 -44.57 1.62 29.63
N VAL A 15 -43.39 1.56 30.24
CA VAL A 15 -43.11 0.82 31.49
C VAL A 15 -42.63 1.79 32.56
N GLU A 16 -42.88 1.44 33.82
CA GLU A 16 -42.38 2.19 34.97
C GLU A 16 -40.85 2.06 35.11
N LYS A 17 -40.24 2.99 35.83
CA LYS A 17 -38.77 3.09 35.97
C LYS A 17 -38.16 1.92 36.75
N ASP A 18 -38.95 1.33 37.64
CA ASP A 18 -38.61 0.16 38.45
C ASP A 18 -38.96 -1.17 37.77
N ALA A 19 -39.45 -1.13 36.51
CA ALA A 19 -39.83 -2.33 35.78
C ALA A 19 -38.67 -3.33 35.70
N SER A 20 -39.00 -4.59 35.93
CA SER A 20 -38.08 -5.72 35.79
C SER A 20 -37.74 -5.99 34.31
N THR A 21 -36.62 -6.65 34.05
CA THR A 21 -36.19 -7.02 32.69
C THR A 21 -37.25 -7.84 31.95
N GLU A 22 -38.02 -8.67 32.68
CA GLU A 22 -39.14 -9.45 32.13
C GLU A 22 -40.34 -8.57 31.72
N GLU A 23 -40.66 -7.53 32.50
CA GLU A 23 -41.71 -6.57 32.16
C GLU A 23 -41.33 -5.71 30.96
N ILE A 24 -40.06 -5.29 30.88
CA ILE A 24 -39.48 -4.56 29.73
C ILE A 24 -39.56 -5.43 28.46
N ARG A 25 -39.20 -6.71 28.57
CA ARG A 25 -39.30 -7.68 27.46
C ARG A 25 -40.74 -7.90 27.00
N LYS A 26 -41.68 -8.02 27.94
CA LYS A 26 -43.10 -8.20 27.65
C LYS A 26 -43.71 -6.97 26.98
N ALA A 27 -43.37 -5.77 27.44
CA ALA A 27 -43.81 -4.50 26.85
C ALA A 27 -43.26 -4.32 25.42
N PHE A 28 -41.98 -4.64 25.20
CA PHE A 28 -41.38 -4.65 23.87
C PHE A 28 -42.11 -5.60 22.92
N GLN A 29 -42.36 -6.85 23.33
CA GLN A 29 -43.06 -7.83 22.49
C GLN A 29 -44.49 -7.37 22.12
N GLN A 30 -45.20 -6.71 23.03
CA GLN A 30 -46.54 -6.20 22.78
C GLN A 30 -46.52 -5.01 21.80
N LYS A 31 -45.55 -4.10 21.92
CA LYS A 31 -45.41 -2.96 21.01
C LYS A 31 -44.86 -3.37 19.64
N ALA A 32 -43.90 -4.28 19.60
CA ALA A 32 -43.35 -4.82 18.36
C ALA A 32 -44.40 -5.53 17.51
N ARG A 33 -45.34 -6.27 18.12
CA ARG A 33 -46.47 -6.88 17.40
C ARG A 33 -47.48 -5.87 16.85
N LYS A 34 -47.67 -4.74 17.53
CA LYS A 34 -48.60 -3.66 17.13
C LYS A 34 -48.01 -2.71 16.08
N LEU A 35 -46.69 -2.57 16.06
CA LEU A 35 -45.95 -1.67 15.17
C LEU A 35 -45.21 -2.43 14.04
N HIS A 36 -45.42 -3.74 13.92
CA HIS A 36 -44.81 -4.53 12.87
C HIS A 36 -45.30 -4.03 11.49
N PRO A 37 -44.40 -3.81 10.51
CA PRO A 37 -44.76 -3.25 9.20
C PRO A 37 -45.77 -4.11 8.42
N ASP A 38 -45.81 -5.42 8.69
CA ASP A 38 -46.82 -6.31 8.08
C ASP A 38 -48.22 -6.16 8.70
N VAL A 39 -48.31 -5.69 9.94
CA VAL A 39 -49.57 -5.58 10.70
C VAL A 39 -50.10 -4.15 10.71
N ASN A 40 -49.22 -3.15 10.70
CA ASN A 40 -49.56 -1.74 10.73
C ASN A 40 -48.92 -1.00 9.55
N LYS A 41 -49.77 -0.57 8.61
CA LYS A 41 -49.37 0.11 7.36
C LYS A 41 -49.38 1.65 7.48
N ALA A 42 -49.42 2.19 8.69
CA ALA A 42 -49.34 3.63 8.90
C ALA A 42 -47.93 4.15 8.56
N PRO A 43 -47.80 5.35 7.97
CA PRO A 43 -46.51 5.90 7.53
C PRO A 43 -45.56 6.20 8.71
N ASP A 44 -46.06 6.28 9.93
CA ASP A 44 -45.33 6.52 11.17
C ASP A 44 -44.98 5.23 11.96
N ALA A 45 -45.42 4.06 11.48
CA ALA A 45 -45.21 2.79 12.16
C ALA A 45 -43.72 2.38 12.18
N GLU A 46 -42.99 2.65 11.09
CA GLU A 46 -41.56 2.33 10.98
C GLU A 46 -40.70 3.18 11.94
N GLU A 47 -41.02 4.47 12.07
CA GLU A 47 -40.31 5.38 12.98
C GLU A 47 -40.55 5.00 14.45
N LYS A 48 -41.80 4.74 14.82
CA LYS A 48 -42.16 4.27 16.17
C LYS A 48 -41.56 2.89 16.49
N PHE A 49 -41.42 2.01 15.50
CA PHE A 49 -40.76 0.72 15.68
C PHE A 49 -39.25 0.86 15.93
N LYS A 50 -38.59 1.81 15.24
CA LYS A 50 -37.18 2.14 15.48
C LYS A 50 -36.97 2.66 16.90
N GLU A 51 -37.82 3.57 17.37
CA GLU A 51 -37.74 4.10 18.75
C GLU A 51 -37.95 3.02 19.83
N VAL A 52 -38.92 2.12 19.63
CA VAL A 52 -39.18 1.00 20.55
C VAL A 52 -38.02 0.01 20.58
N SER A 53 -37.35 -0.20 19.45
CA SER A 53 -36.19 -1.08 19.34
C SER A 53 -34.94 -0.46 19.98
N GLU A 54 -34.74 0.84 19.80
CA GLU A 54 -33.69 1.63 20.46
C GLU A 54 -33.85 1.60 21.99
N ALA A 55 -35.08 1.83 22.48
CA ALA A 55 -35.38 1.77 23.91
C ALA A 55 -35.12 0.38 24.51
N TYR A 56 -35.50 -0.69 23.82
CA TYR A 56 -35.24 -2.06 24.29
C TYR A 56 -33.74 -2.38 24.33
N ALA A 57 -32.97 -1.95 23.32
CA ALA A 57 -31.53 -2.23 23.25
C ALA A 57 -30.71 -1.60 24.41
N VAL A 58 -31.22 -0.50 24.98
CA VAL A 58 -30.63 0.18 26.14
C VAL A 58 -31.15 -0.41 27.46
N LEU A 59 -32.45 -0.69 27.56
CA LEU A 59 -33.09 -1.13 28.80
C LEU A 59 -33.04 -2.65 29.05
N SER A 60 -32.71 -3.47 28.03
CA SER A 60 -32.63 -4.93 28.18
C SER A 60 -31.37 -5.42 28.90
N ASP A 61 -30.31 -4.60 28.89
CA ASP A 61 -29.00 -4.92 29.45
C ASP A 61 -28.76 -4.08 30.71
N GLU A 62 -28.41 -4.75 31.81
CA GLU A 62 -28.28 -4.12 33.14
C GLU A 62 -27.17 -3.06 33.19
N ASP A 63 -26.07 -3.27 32.46
CA ASP A 63 -24.96 -2.31 32.41
C ASP A 63 -25.31 -1.09 31.57
N LYS A 64 -26.07 -1.27 30.48
CA LYS A 64 -26.56 -0.16 29.65
C LYS A 64 -27.67 0.63 30.35
N ARG A 65 -28.59 -0.05 31.03
CA ARG A 65 -29.64 0.57 31.86
C ARG A 65 -29.03 1.43 32.95
N ARG A 66 -28.05 0.90 33.70
CA ARG A 66 -27.34 1.64 34.75
C ARG A 66 -26.65 2.91 34.22
N ARG A 67 -26.05 2.84 33.03
CA ARG A 67 -25.41 4.01 32.38
C ARG A 67 -26.44 5.04 31.91
N TYR A 68 -27.57 4.57 31.36
CA TYR A 68 -28.68 5.44 30.97
C TYR A 68 -29.28 6.18 32.18
N ASP A 69 -29.52 5.48 33.28
CA ASP A 69 -30.04 6.07 34.52
C ASP A 69 -29.04 7.03 35.17
N ALA A 70 -27.74 6.73 35.09
CA ALA A 70 -26.66 7.62 35.55
C ALA A 70 -26.55 8.91 34.70
N MET A 71 -26.71 8.79 33.38
CA MET A 71 -26.70 9.93 32.46
C MET A 71 -27.92 10.83 32.68
N ARG A 72 -29.10 10.23 32.86
CA ARG A 72 -30.36 10.94 33.12
C ARG A 72 -30.42 11.64 34.47
N SER A 73 -29.74 11.11 35.49
CA SER A 73 -29.65 11.73 36.83
C SER A 73 -28.63 12.87 36.90
N GLY A 74 -28.01 13.25 35.77
CA GLY A 74 -27.08 14.37 35.68
C GLY A 74 -25.67 14.06 36.22
N ASN A 75 -25.36 12.79 36.49
CA ASN A 75 -24.08 12.36 37.05
C ASN A 75 -23.39 11.32 36.14
N PRO A 76 -22.70 11.76 35.07
CA PRO A 76 -22.09 10.88 34.06
C PRO A 76 -20.99 9.93 34.59
N PHE A 77 -20.66 10.02 35.88
CA PHE A 77 -19.68 9.17 36.57
C PHE A 77 -20.27 8.25 37.64
N ALA A 78 -21.60 8.23 37.87
CA ALA A 78 -22.21 7.44 38.94
C ALA A 78 -22.11 5.91 38.75
N GLY A 79 -21.81 5.43 37.53
CA GLY A 79 -21.63 4.01 37.23
C GLY A 79 -20.19 3.49 37.31
N ALA A 80 -19.21 4.32 37.68
CA ALA A 80 -17.78 4.00 37.66
C ALA A 80 -17.19 3.64 39.05
N ALA A 81 -18.02 3.51 40.08
CA ALA A 81 -17.58 3.17 41.43
C ALA A 81 -18.13 1.81 41.86
N GLY A 82 -17.40 0.74 41.52
CA GLY A 82 -17.69 -0.58 42.08
C GLY A 82 -17.17 -1.79 41.29
N SER A 83 -15.86 -1.97 41.18
CA SER A 83 -15.20 -3.30 41.20
C SER A 83 -13.67 -3.15 41.15
N PRO A 84 -12.91 -3.54 42.20
CA PRO A 84 -11.45 -3.56 42.19
C PRO A 84 -10.93 -4.92 41.71
N SER A 85 -11.30 -5.36 40.51
CA SER A 85 -10.62 -6.46 39.82
C SER A 85 -11.19 -6.59 38.40
N ALA A 86 -10.47 -6.05 37.41
CA ALA A 86 -10.49 -6.45 36.00
C ALA A 86 -9.76 -5.37 35.20
N GLY A 87 -8.46 -5.54 35.04
CA GLY A 87 -7.77 -4.93 33.92
C GLY A 87 -8.26 -5.58 32.63
N GLY A 88 -8.50 -4.77 31.59
CA GLY A 88 -8.62 -5.27 30.23
C GLY A 88 -9.87 -4.81 29.48
N TYR A 89 -9.60 -4.16 28.35
CA TYR A 89 -10.48 -3.94 27.20
C TYR A 89 -11.49 -2.79 27.24
N GLY A 90 -11.48 -2.01 26.15
CA GLY A 90 -12.61 -1.20 25.71
C GLY A 90 -12.34 0.29 25.67
N GLY A 91 -11.55 0.73 24.69
CA GLY A 91 -11.51 2.13 24.30
C GLY A 91 -12.91 2.63 23.97
N TYR A 92 -13.13 3.88 24.36
CA TYR A 92 -14.28 4.74 24.07
C TYR A 92 -14.70 4.61 22.59
N GLY A 93 -15.62 3.70 22.33
CA GLY A 93 -16.37 3.58 21.08
C GLY A 93 -17.69 4.29 21.24
N ASP A 94 -18.06 5.02 20.19
CA ASP A 94 -19.35 5.65 19.94
C ASP A 94 -20.54 4.90 20.60
N PRO A 95 -21.38 5.57 21.42
CA PRO A 95 -22.56 4.95 22.03
C PRO A 95 -23.61 4.48 21.01
N PHE A 96 -23.46 4.83 19.72
CA PHE A 96 -24.33 4.41 18.62
C PHE A 96 -23.66 3.47 17.59
N GLY A 97 -22.40 3.06 17.78
CA GLY A 97 -21.72 2.26 16.77
C GLY A 97 -20.48 1.53 17.27
N GLY A 98 -20.66 0.30 17.74
CA GLY A 98 -19.54 -0.50 18.25
C GLY A 98 -19.82 -1.98 18.36
N VAL A 99 -19.62 -2.69 17.25
CA VAL A 99 -18.99 -4.03 17.14
C VAL A 99 -19.45 -5.10 18.13
N GLY A 100 -20.32 -6.03 17.68
CA GLY A 100 -20.53 -7.30 18.37
C GLY A 100 -21.97 -7.83 18.45
N GLY A 101 -22.92 -7.25 17.72
CA GLY A 101 -24.27 -7.80 17.63
C GLY A 101 -24.35 -8.98 16.63
N PRO A 102 -25.18 -10.01 16.89
CA PRO A 102 -25.36 -11.18 16.02
C PRO A 102 -25.97 -10.89 14.63
N PHE A 103 -26.11 -9.61 14.26
CA PHE A 103 -26.63 -9.13 12.97
C PHE A 103 -25.55 -8.54 12.06
N ALA A 104 -24.26 -8.78 12.34
CA ALA A 104 -23.13 -8.33 11.53
C ALA A 104 -22.93 -9.11 10.19
N TRP A 105 -23.97 -9.75 9.67
CA TRP A 105 -23.91 -10.63 8.48
C TRP A 105 -24.94 -10.29 7.40
N GLY A 106 -25.34 -9.02 7.31
CA GLY A 106 -26.20 -8.50 6.25
C GLY A 106 -25.47 -7.49 5.35
N PRO A 107 -25.91 -7.31 4.08
CA PRO A 107 -25.28 -6.47 3.06
C PRO A 107 -25.29 -4.95 3.36
N PHE A 108 -25.67 -4.56 4.58
CA PHE A 108 -25.72 -3.19 5.08
C PHE A 108 -24.65 -2.89 6.14
N GLY A 109 -23.77 -3.84 6.46
CA GLY A 109 -22.70 -3.69 7.45
C GLY A 109 -21.32 -3.94 6.86
N GLY A 110 -20.73 -2.94 6.21
CA GLY A 110 -19.37 -3.07 5.67
C GLY A 110 -18.78 -1.76 5.15
N GLY A 111 -17.91 -1.15 5.95
CA GLY A 111 -16.64 -0.67 5.40
C GLY A 111 -16.41 0.83 5.23
N TYR A 112 -16.89 1.70 6.11
CA TYR A 112 -16.31 3.05 6.26
C TYR A 112 -16.27 3.46 7.72
N ASN A 113 -15.32 2.91 8.47
CA ASN A 113 -14.78 3.57 9.65
C ASN A 113 -13.37 3.05 9.87
N THR A 114 -12.46 3.59 9.05
CA THR A 114 -11.04 3.71 9.36
C THR A 114 -10.92 4.35 10.74
N GLY A 115 -10.70 3.50 11.74
CA GLY A 115 -10.61 3.91 13.13
C GLY A 115 -9.58 5.01 13.31
N ALA A 116 -10.06 6.20 13.65
CA ALA A 116 -9.32 7.16 14.45
C ALA A 116 -9.18 6.60 15.87
N SER A 117 -8.38 5.53 15.99
CA SER A 117 -7.65 5.26 17.22
C SER A 117 -7.00 6.57 17.62
N ARG A 118 -7.30 7.06 18.83
CA ARG A 118 -6.43 8.02 19.52
C ARG A 118 -5.05 7.37 19.51
N ARG A 119 -4.22 7.69 18.50
CA ARG A 119 -2.81 7.36 18.47
C ARG A 119 -2.28 7.93 19.78
N LYS A 120 -2.07 7.06 20.78
CA LYS A 120 -1.10 7.36 21.83
C LYS A 120 0.15 7.75 21.06
N GLN A 121 0.48 9.03 21.07
CA GLN A 121 1.73 9.52 20.49
C GLN A 121 2.82 8.67 21.10
N SER A 122 3.51 7.89 20.27
CA SER A 122 4.52 6.98 20.75
C SER A 122 5.63 7.83 21.37
N ARG A 123 5.88 7.59 22.66
CA ARG A 123 6.98 8.20 23.40
C ARG A 123 8.29 7.47 23.13
N ALA A 124 8.35 6.68 22.05
CA ALA A 124 9.47 5.83 21.75
C ALA A 124 10.70 6.66 21.42
N TYR A 125 11.81 6.42 22.13
CA TYR A 125 13.08 7.02 21.79
C TYR A 125 13.75 6.21 20.66
N ASN A 126 13.50 6.60 19.41
CA ASN A 126 14.05 5.95 18.23
C ASN A 126 14.88 6.94 17.39
N PRO A 127 16.19 7.10 17.66
CA PRO A 127 17.05 7.94 16.85
C PRO A 127 17.20 7.30 15.47
N ARG A 128 16.68 7.98 14.45
CA ARG A 128 16.80 7.57 13.05
C ARG A 128 17.20 8.78 12.22
N ALA A 129 18.19 8.58 11.35
CA ALA A 129 18.55 9.57 10.36
C ALA A 129 17.34 9.98 9.51
N GLY A 130 17.30 11.25 9.18
CA GLY A 130 16.29 11.83 8.31
C GLY A 130 16.36 11.22 6.92
N LYS A 131 15.19 10.95 6.32
CA LYS A 131 15.11 10.45 4.95
C LYS A 131 15.29 11.58 3.95
N ASP A 132 16.00 11.30 2.87
CA ASP A 132 16.13 12.21 1.73
C ASP A 132 14.75 12.54 1.14
N VAL A 133 14.58 13.78 0.69
CA VAL A 133 13.38 14.23 -0.03
C VAL A 133 13.72 14.26 -1.51
N VAL A 134 13.10 13.37 -2.28
CA VAL A 134 13.25 13.35 -3.73
C VAL A 134 12.15 14.21 -4.36
N PHE A 135 12.55 15.22 -5.13
CA PHE A 135 11.63 16.07 -5.87
C PHE A 135 11.93 15.98 -7.36
N GLU A 136 10.91 15.67 -8.16
CA GLU A 136 11.04 15.57 -9.61
C GLU A 136 10.85 16.94 -10.26
N VAL A 137 11.90 17.43 -10.91
CA VAL A 137 11.87 18.69 -11.65
C VAL A 137 11.71 18.37 -13.13
N ASN A 138 10.50 18.58 -13.65
CA ASN A 138 10.23 18.49 -15.09
C ASN A 138 10.86 19.70 -15.81
N LEU A 139 11.78 19.41 -16.72
CA LEU A 139 12.45 20.38 -17.59
C LEU A 139 12.23 20.05 -19.07
N ASP A 140 12.09 21.10 -19.88
CA ASP A 140 12.11 21.00 -21.33
C ASP A 140 13.55 20.77 -21.81
N ALA A 141 13.76 20.08 -22.92
CA ALA A 141 15.11 19.75 -23.41
C ALA A 141 15.99 20.99 -23.65
N LYS A 142 15.38 22.11 -24.06
CA LYS A 142 16.09 23.40 -24.23
C LYS A 142 16.62 23.94 -22.90
N LYS A 143 15.79 23.92 -21.85
CA LYS A 143 16.17 24.39 -20.51
C LYS A 143 17.18 23.48 -19.84
N ALA A 144 17.09 22.18 -20.11
CA ALA A 144 18.08 21.21 -19.64
C ALA A 144 19.46 21.46 -20.29
N ALA A 145 19.49 21.82 -21.58
CA ALA A 145 20.73 22.19 -22.28
C ALA A 145 21.34 23.52 -21.79
N GLU A 146 20.51 24.54 -21.54
CA GLU A 146 20.96 25.87 -21.10
C GLU A 146 21.32 25.94 -19.60
N GLY A 147 20.76 25.04 -18.79
CA GLY A 147 20.83 25.10 -17.33
C GLY A 147 19.81 26.08 -16.76
N CYS A 148 19.29 25.80 -15.56
CA CYS A 148 18.29 26.68 -14.96
C CYS A 148 18.35 26.68 -13.43
N ARG A 149 18.01 27.84 -12.85
CA ARG A 149 17.82 28.00 -11.41
C ARG A 149 16.33 27.99 -11.10
N ARG A 150 15.88 27.09 -10.23
CA ARG A 150 14.45 26.92 -9.91
C ARG A 150 14.23 26.91 -8.41
N GLY A 151 13.35 27.80 -7.94
CA GLY A 151 12.79 27.75 -6.60
C GLY A 151 11.74 26.65 -6.51
N VAL A 152 11.90 25.74 -5.54
CA VAL A 152 10.97 24.64 -5.29
C VAL A 152 10.46 24.75 -3.87
N THR A 153 9.14 24.85 -3.72
CA THR A 153 8.46 24.75 -2.43
C THR A 153 7.99 23.31 -2.23
N TYR A 154 8.37 22.71 -1.10
CA TYR A 154 8.01 21.34 -0.75
C TYR A 154 7.75 21.22 0.75
N GLN A 155 7.02 20.19 1.13
CA GLN A 155 6.80 19.87 2.54
C GLN A 155 7.86 18.90 3.02
N ARG A 156 8.51 19.22 4.13
CA ARG A 156 9.46 18.35 4.82
C ARG A 156 9.17 18.31 6.30
N TYR A 157 9.63 17.26 6.95
CA TYR A 157 9.77 17.29 8.40
C TYR A 157 10.98 18.16 8.75
N ALA A 158 10.79 19.30 9.39
CA ALA A 158 11.85 20.11 9.95
C ALA A 158 12.08 19.74 11.42
N ALA A 159 13.26 20.05 11.96
CA ALA A 159 13.49 19.93 13.40
C ALA A 159 12.49 20.84 14.12
N CYS A 160 11.91 20.35 15.22
CA CYS A 160 10.95 21.13 15.99
C CYS A 160 11.64 22.37 16.58
N ASP A 161 11.08 23.56 16.38
CA ASP A 161 11.66 24.82 16.86
C ASP A 161 11.76 24.90 18.40
N VAL A 162 10.87 24.19 19.12
CA VAL A 162 10.79 24.22 20.59
C VAL A 162 11.82 23.29 21.25
N CYS A 163 12.07 22.12 20.67
CA CYS A 163 12.99 21.12 21.24
C CYS A 163 14.24 20.88 20.39
N HIS A 164 14.43 21.64 19.31
CA HIS A 164 15.56 21.58 18.37
C HIS A 164 15.89 20.16 17.87
N GLY A 165 14.88 19.31 17.68
CA GLY A 165 15.09 17.92 17.23
C GLY A 165 15.16 16.87 18.33
N ALA A 166 15.32 17.25 19.60
CA ALA A 166 15.52 16.31 20.71
C ALA A 166 14.28 15.46 21.04
N GLY A 167 13.08 15.98 20.77
CA GLY A 167 11.82 15.31 21.11
C GLY A 167 11.38 15.52 22.57
N SER A 168 12.26 16.00 23.46
CA SER A 168 11.95 16.38 24.83
C SER A 168 12.09 17.89 25.09
N VAL A 169 11.38 18.40 26.10
CA VAL A 169 11.49 19.81 26.54
C VAL A 169 12.70 20.01 27.45
N HIS A 170 12.93 19.06 28.34
CA HIS A 170 14.11 19.01 29.18
C HIS A 170 15.18 18.16 28.49
N SER A 171 16.41 18.66 28.50
CA SER A 171 17.57 18.10 27.78
C SER A 171 18.06 16.75 28.33
N ASP A 172 17.35 16.15 29.28
CA ASP A 172 17.75 14.89 29.91
C ASP A 172 17.19 13.68 29.15
N HIS A 173 18.13 12.76 28.94
CA HIS A 173 18.14 11.65 28.01
C HIS A 173 16.99 10.64 28.14
N PRO A 174 16.84 9.74 27.14
CA PRO A 174 15.89 8.64 27.19
C PRO A 174 15.94 7.82 28.48
N GLU A 175 14.77 7.61 29.06
CA GLU A 175 14.58 6.70 30.19
C GLU A 175 14.32 5.28 29.72
N THR A 176 14.64 4.31 30.58
CA THR A 176 14.30 2.91 30.35
C THR A 176 12.79 2.75 30.31
N CYS A 177 12.28 2.11 29.26
CA CYS A 177 10.84 1.89 29.10
C CYS A 177 10.28 1.09 30.29
N PRO A 178 9.31 1.62 31.06
CA PRO A 178 8.77 0.95 32.24
C PRO A 178 7.96 -0.30 31.86
N THR A 179 7.31 -0.31 30.69
CA THR A 179 6.48 -1.44 30.23
C THR A 179 7.30 -2.69 29.89
N CYS A 180 8.47 -2.55 29.26
CA CYS A 180 9.31 -3.70 28.89
C CYS A 180 10.55 -3.87 29.77
N GLY A 181 10.85 -2.90 30.64
CA GLY A 181 12.08 -2.85 31.43
C GLY A 181 13.34 -2.73 30.58
N GLY A 182 13.25 -2.06 29.43
CA GLY A 182 14.38 -1.91 28.50
C GLY A 182 14.55 -3.04 27.47
N ARG A 183 13.72 -4.09 27.51
CA ARG A 183 13.85 -5.24 26.60
C ARG A 183 13.38 -5.00 25.17
N GLY A 184 12.63 -3.92 24.91
CA GLY A 184 12.04 -3.58 23.61
C GLY A 184 10.84 -4.45 23.21
N ARG A 185 10.62 -5.57 23.89
CA ARG A 185 9.58 -6.56 23.60
C ARG A 185 8.88 -7.01 24.87
N ILE A 186 7.63 -7.42 24.73
CA ILE A 186 6.81 -7.97 25.81
C ILE A 186 6.37 -9.39 25.40
N SER A 187 6.52 -10.32 26.33
CA SER A 187 6.06 -11.70 26.18
C SER A 187 4.61 -11.78 26.65
N VAL A 188 3.70 -12.09 25.74
CA VAL A 188 2.30 -12.37 26.05
C VAL A 188 2.13 -13.88 26.09
N ASP A 189 1.85 -14.41 27.28
CA ASP A 189 1.55 -15.83 27.45
C ASP A 189 0.11 -16.09 27.03
N LEU A 190 -0.06 -16.75 25.89
CA LEU A 190 -1.37 -17.15 25.35
C LEU A 190 -1.68 -18.63 25.65
N GLY A 191 -0.91 -19.25 26.56
CA GLY A 191 -1.07 -20.64 26.95
C GLY A 191 -2.45 -20.98 27.52
N THR A 192 -3.13 -20.01 28.14
CA THR A 192 -4.39 -20.23 28.87
C THR A 192 -5.65 -20.39 28.00
N ILE A 193 -5.63 -20.01 26.72
CA ILE A 193 -6.85 -20.01 25.90
C ILE A 193 -6.83 -21.11 24.83
N LEU A 194 -5.68 -21.43 24.22
CA LEU A 194 -5.59 -22.43 23.13
C LEU A 194 -4.21 -23.16 23.04
N GLY A 195 -3.35 -23.09 24.06
CA GLY A 195 -2.08 -23.83 24.07
C GLY A 195 -1.01 -23.34 23.06
N PHE A 196 -1.13 -22.11 22.56
CA PHE A 196 -0.23 -21.53 21.54
C PHE A 196 1.15 -21.06 22.05
N GLY A 197 1.50 -21.35 23.31
CA GLY A 197 2.77 -20.92 23.89
C GLY A 197 2.88 -19.41 24.10
N VAL A 198 4.12 -18.95 24.30
CA VAL A 198 4.44 -17.53 24.55
C VAL A 198 4.69 -16.83 23.22
N MET A 199 3.91 -15.79 22.91
CA MET A 199 4.17 -14.93 21.77
C MET A 199 4.91 -13.67 22.22
N GLU A 200 6.02 -13.37 21.54
CA GLU A 200 6.79 -12.16 21.77
C GLU A 200 6.31 -11.07 20.81
N MET A 201 5.88 -9.94 21.35
CA MET A 201 5.46 -8.78 20.56
C MET A 201 6.33 -7.57 20.89
N GLU A 202 6.50 -6.68 19.91
CA GLU A 202 7.19 -5.41 20.12
C GLU A 202 6.45 -4.57 21.16
N CYS A 203 7.19 -3.95 22.08
CA CYS A 203 6.60 -3.13 23.13
C CYS A 203 5.97 -1.88 22.49
N PRO A 204 4.65 -1.63 22.65
CA PRO A 204 3.95 -0.54 21.97
C PRO A 204 4.34 0.85 22.50
N GLU A 205 4.99 0.93 23.66
CA GLU A 205 5.39 2.20 24.27
C GLU A 205 6.76 2.69 23.79
N CYS A 206 7.70 1.77 23.57
CA CYS A 206 9.04 2.09 23.07
C CYS A 206 9.29 1.66 21.61
N GLU A 207 8.30 1.06 20.93
CA GLU A 207 8.40 0.59 19.54
C GLU A 207 9.67 -0.25 19.28
N GLY A 208 9.99 -1.17 20.19
CA GLY A 208 11.17 -2.03 20.05
C GLY A 208 12.48 -1.46 20.60
N THR A 209 12.55 -0.15 20.90
CA THR A 209 13.83 0.51 21.27
C THR A 209 14.26 0.27 22.72
N GLY A 210 13.34 -0.15 23.59
CA GLY A 210 13.59 -0.28 25.04
C GLY A 210 13.68 1.06 25.79
N LYS A 211 13.59 2.20 25.09
CA LYS A 211 13.75 3.53 25.66
C LYS A 211 12.56 4.43 25.35
N VAL A 212 12.23 5.31 26.29
CA VAL A 212 11.12 6.27 26.16
C VAL A 212 11.58 7.69 26.45
N VAL A 213 10.92 8.64 25.82
CA VAL A 213 11.07 10.07 26.08
C VAL A 213 10.25 10.40 27.34
N ALA A 214 10.93 10.83 28.41
CA ALA A 214 10.31 11.16 29.70
C ALA A 214 9.31 12.32 29.57
N ASP A 215 9.78 13.43 29.00
CA ASP A 215 9.01 14.67 28.84
C ASP A 215 8.80 15.02 27.36
N PRO A 216 7.80 14.43 26.68
CA PRO A 216 7.57 14.69 25.27
C PRO A 216 7.24 16.17 25.03
N CYS A 217 7.91 16.76 24.03
CA CYS A 217 7.62 18.13 23.62
C CYS A 217 6.17 18.26 23.12
N SER A 218 5.44 19.26 23.64
CA SER A 218 4.04 19.51 23.31
C SER A 218 3.81 19.88 21.84
N ALA A 219 4.78 20.52 21.20
CA ALA A 219 4.68 20.95 19.81
C ALA A 219 4.83 19.79 18.80
N CYS A 220 5.73 18.84 19.05
CA CYS A 220 5.99 17.71 18.15
C CYS A 220 5.47 16.36 18.67
N GLY A 221 4.89 16.32 19.87
CA GLY A 221 4.37 15.11 20.50
C GLY A 221 5.44 14.06 20.82
N GLY A 222 6.69 14.47 21.06
CA GLY A 222 7.80 13.56 21.33
C GLY A 222 8.63 13.12 20.11
N THR A 223 8.22 13.48 18.89
CA THR A 223 8.90 13.00 17.67
C THR A 223 10.15 13.78 17.27
N GLY A 224 10.38 14.96 17.87
CA GLY A 224 11.47 15.86 17.56
C GLY A 224 11.32 16.65 16.25
N ARG A 225 10.26 16.40 15.46
CA ARG A 225 10.10 17.00 14.13
C ARG A 225 8.68 17.48 13.88
N THR A 226 8.54 18.48 13.03
CA THR A 226 7.24 19.06 12.65
C THR A 226 7.16 19.21 11.14
N LEU A 227 5.95 19.08 10.58
CA LEU A 227 5.76 19.23 9.14
C LEU A 227 5.77 20.72 8.79
N THR A 228 6.73 21.15 7.97
CA THR A 228 6.92 22.54 7.59
C THR A 228 7.10 22.63 6.07
N ALA A 229 6.53 23.68 5.46
CA ALA A 229 6.82 24.02 4.07
C ALA A 229 8.18 24.72 4.00
N SER A 230 9.11 24.16 3.22
CA SER A 230 10.42 24.76 2.97
C SER A 230 10.55 25.11 1.49
N GLU A 231 11.26 26.19 1.21
CA GLU A 231 11.64 26.57 -0.14
C GLU A 231 13.14 26.38 -0.30
N VAL A 232 13.55 25.71 -1.37
CA VAL A 232 14.95 25.56 -1.73
C VAL A 232 15.14 25.99 -3.18
N VAL A 233 16.22 26.74 -3.42
CA VAL A 233 16.61 27.11 -4.77
C VAL A 233 17.63 26.08 -5.26
N VAL A 234 17.27 25.33 -6.29
CA VAL A 234 18.14 24.33 -6.91
C VAL A 234 18.75 24.93 -8.16
N ASP A 235 20.07 24.89 -8.25
CA ASP A 235 20.83 25.26 -9.43
C ASP A 235 21.11 23.98 -10.25
N ILE A 236 20.42 23.83 -11.38
CA ILE A 236 20.57 22.68 -12.28
C ILE A 236 21.60 23.07 -13.36
N PRO A 237 22.74 22.34 -13.45
CA PRO A 237 23.81 22.67 -14.38
C PRO A 237 23.36 22.54 -15.83
N ALA A 238 24.04 23.27 -16.72
CA ALA A 238 23.82 23.18 -18.16
C ALA A 238 24.23 21.79 -18.68
N GLY A 239 23.43 21.24 -19.60
CA GLY A 239 23.65 19.92 -20.15
C GLY A 239 23.17 18.78 -19.24
N SER A 240 22.25 19.04 -18.30
CA SER A 240 21.62 17.99 -17.52
C SER A 240 20.72 17.10 -18.39
N HIS A 241 20.72 15.81 -18.08
CA HIS A 241 19.94 14.78 -18.77
C HIS A 241 18.86 14.18 -17.86
N ASP A 242 17.94 13.42 -18.46
CA ASP A 242 16.97 12.66 -17.69
C ASP A 242 17.64 11.68 -16.70
N GLY A 243 17.24 11.76 -15.44
CA GLY A 243 17.78 10.92 -14.37
C GLY A 243 18.93 11.55 -13.58
N ASP A 244 19.45 12.70 -13.99
CA ASP A 244 20.45 13.43 -13.22
C ASP A 244 19.90 13.85 -11.85
N GLU A 245 20.74 13.73 -10.83
CA GLU A 245 20.39 14.04 -9.45
C GLU A 245 21.27 15.19 -8.92
N VAL A 246 20.62 16.30 -8.54
CA VAL A 246 21.28 17.41 -7.86
C VAL A 246 20.94 17.35 -6.37
N ARG A 247 21.95 17.21 -5.52
CA ARG A 247 21.77 17.05 -4.07
C ARG A 247 22.09 18.34 -3.32
N VAL A 248 21.15 18.79 -2.49
CA VAL A 248 21.32 19.90 -1.55
C VAL A 248 21.35 19.34 -0.13
N LYS A 249 22.49 19.49 0.53
CA LYS A 249 22.74 18.89 1.85
C LYS A 249 21.84 19.47 2.94
N GLY A 250 21.32 18.62 3.82
CA GLY A 250 20.57 19.03 5.03
C GLY A 250 19.18 19.64 4.78
N MET A 251 18.72 19.64 3.53
CA MET A 251 17.41 20.13 3.12
C MET A 251 16.37 19.00 2.99
N GLY A 252 16.70 17.77 3.37
CA GLY A 252 15.75 16.66 3.45
C GLY A 252 14.92 16.67 4.72
N ASN A 253 14.35 15.51 5.08
CA ASN A 253 13.61 15.39 6.34
C ASN A 253 14.59 15.42 7.52
N ALA A 254 14.19 16.03 8.63
CA ALA A 254 14.91 15.98 9.89
C ALA A 254 14.91 14.54 10.44
N GLY A 255 16.03 14.16 11.03
CA GLY A 255 16.14 12.95 11.83
C GLY A 255 15.24 13.03 13.07
N THR A 256 14.98 11.88 13.67
CA THR A 256 14.26 11.80 14.95
C THR A 256 15.23 11.82 16.11
N ASN A 257 14.87 12.49 17.21
CA ASN A 257 15.63 12.52 18.47
C ASN A 257 17.09 12.97 18.33
N GLY A 258 17.31 14.07 17.61
CA GLY A 258 18.64 14.70 17.45
C GLY A 258 19.52 14.12 16.34
N GLU A 259 19.00 13.17 15.55
CA GLU A 259 19.72 12.61 14.41
C GLU A 259 19.83 13.57 13.21
N ALA A 260 20.84 13.32 12.37
CA ALA A 260 21.11 14.15 11.19
C ALA A 260 19.91 14.18 10.23
N SER A 261 19.69 15.36 9.62
CA SER A 261 18.73 15.51 8.52
C SER A 261 19.23 14.84 7.26
N GLY A 262 18.31 14.29 6.47
CA GLY A 262 18.60 13.84 5.11
C GLY A 262 18.83 15.00 4.14
N ASP A 263 19.05 14.66 2.89
CA ASP A 263 19.32 15.62 1.81
C ASP A 263 18.09 15.86 0.93
N PHE A 264 18.05 17.01 0.26
CA PHE A 264 17.10 17.26 -0.81
C PHE A 264 17.72 16.82 -2.13
N VAL A 265 17.04 15.95 -2.86
CA VAL A 265 17.51 15.39 -4.14
C VAL A 265 16.55 15.83 -5.23
N ALA A 266 16.99 16.79 -6.05
CA ALA A 266 16.27 17.17 -7.26
C ALA A 266 16.60 16.17 -8.37
N ARG A 267 15.63 15.34 -8.74
CA ARG A 267 15.73 14.45 -9.90
C ARG A 267 15.26 15.21 -11.14
N VAL A 268 16.15 15.40 -12.11
CA VAL A 268 15.80 16.02 -13.39
C VAL A 268 15.03 15.01 -14.22
N VAL A 269 13.86 15.45 -14.70
CA VAL A 269 13.04 14.67 -15.64
C VAL A 269 12.92 15.45 -16.93
N VAL A 270 13.39 14.86 -18.02
CA VAL A 270 13.30 15.44 -19.38
C VAL A 270 12.42 14.52 -20.23
N PRO A 271 11.11 14.79 -20.32
CA PRO A 271 10.17 13.90 -21.00
C PRO A 271 10.54 13.60 -22.46
N GLU A 272 11.18 14.56 -23.14
CA GLU A 272 11.59 14.44 -24.55
C GLU A 272 12.75 13.44 -24.78
N GLU A 273 13.56 13.15 -23.76
CA GLU A 273 14.64 12.15 -23.85
C GLU A 273 14.15 10.73 -23.52
N ARG A 274 13.01 10.61 -22.82
CA ARG A 274 12.45 9.32 -22.43
C ARG A 274 11.82 8.60 -23.60
N LEU A 275 12.10 7.31 -23.69
CA LEU A 275 11.43 6.41 -24.59
C LEU A 275 10.12 5.95 -23.92
N ASP A 276 8.98 6.15 -24.60
CA ASP A 276 7.69 5.68 -24.10
C ASP A 276 7.75 4.17 -23.80
N PRO A 277 7.21 3.67 -22.67
CA PRO A 277 7.29 2.26 -22.33
C PRO A 277 6.74 1.31 -23.41
N ARG A 278 5.72 1.73 -24.17
CA ARG A 278 5.19 0.93 -25.28
C ARG A 278 6.15 0.94 -26.47
N ALA A 279 6.74 2.09 -26.76
CA ALA A 279 7.76 2.20 -27.80
C ALA A 279 8.99 1.36 -27.46
N ALA A 280 9.44 1.39 -26.21
CA ALA A 280 10.54 0.56 -25.70
C ALA A 280 10.26 -0.93 -25.88
N ASN A 281 9.06 -1.39 -25.53
CA ASN A 281 8.64 -2.78 -25.77
C ASN A 281 8.59 -3.14 -27.26
N GLY A 282 8.18 -2.21 -28.13
CA GLY A 282 8.21 -2.38 -29.59
C GLY A 282 9.63 -2.58 -30.12
N PHE A 283 10.57 -1.72 -29.71
CA PHE A 283 11.98 -1.84 -30.08
C PHE A 283 12.65 -3.08 -29.49
N TYR A 284 12.30 -3.46 -28.26
CA TYR A 284 12.73 -4.72 -27.65
C TYR A 284 12.25 -5.93 -28.47
N LEU A 285 10.98 -5.94 -28.89
CA LEU A 285 10.41 -7.02 -29.72
C LEU A 285 11.10 -7.12 -31.07
N ALA A 286 11.38 -5.97 -31.71
CA ALA A 286 12.13 -5.94 -32.96
C ALA A 286 13.57 -6.47 -32.78
N GLY A 287 14.25 -6.08 -31.71
CA GLY A 287 15.56 -6.59 -31.36
C GLY A 287 15.56 -8.10 -31.05
N PHE A 288 14.53 -8.59 -30.35
CA PHE A 288 14.37 -10.01 -30.02
C PHE A 288 14.20 -10.90 -31.25
N ALA A 289 13.47 -10.44 -32.26
CA ALA A 289 13.24 -11.18 -33.50
C ALA A 289 14.42 -11.12 -34.50
N LEU A 290 15.32 -10.13 -34.36
CA LEU A 290 16.44 -9.91 -35.27
C LEU A 290 17.43 -11.08 -35.34
N PRO A 291 17.89 -11.71 -34.24
CA PRO A 291 18.72 -12.91 -34.28
C PRO A 291 18.11 -14.05 -35.08
N PHE A 292 16.80 -14.30 -34.92
CA PHE A 292 16.10 -15.36 -35.64
C PHE A 292 16.11 -15.11 -37.14
N PHE A 293 15.80 -13.87 -37.55
CA PHE A 293 15.81 -13.49 -38.96
C PHE A 293 17.22 -13.58 -39.59
N VAL A 294 18.25 -13.09 -38.89
CA VAL A 294 19.63 -13.10 -39.40
C VAL A 294 20.19 -14.52 -39.48
N LEU A 295 20.01 -15.35 -38.45
CA LEU A 295 20.50 -16.73 -38.45
C LEU A 295 19.78 -17.60 -39.49
N ASP A 296 18.48 -17.38 -39.70
CA ASP A 296 17.70 -18.02 -40.77
C ASP A 296 18.28 -17.68 -42.16
N MET A 297 18.54 -16.39 -42.40
CA MET A 297 19.09 -15.90 -43.67
C MET A 297 20.51 -16.43 -43.95
N ILE A 298 21.36 -16.56 -42.92
CA ILE A 298 22.73 -17.08 -43.04
C ILE A 298 22.72 -18.60 -43.24
N SER A 299 21.94 -19.33 -42.44
CA SER A 299 22.02 -20.79 -42.41
C SER A 299 21.40 -21.44 -43.64
N GLN A 300 20.44 -20.79 -44.32
CA GLN A 300 19.66 -21.35 -45.44
C GLN A 300 18.99 -22.71 -45.17
N VAL A 301 19.11 -23.24 -43.95
CA VAL A 301 18.56 -24.53 -43.48
C VAL A 301 17.03 -24.53 -43.58
N MET A 302 16.43 -23.34 -43.55
CA MET A 302 15.00 -23.10 -43.39
C MET A 302 14.30 -22.72 -44.72
N MET A 303 15.07 -22.53 -45.80
CA MET A 303 14.54 -22.23 -47.14
C MET A 303 13.91 -23.45 -47.84
N TYR A 304 14.08 -24.66 -47.29
CA TYR A 304 13.50 -25.88 -47.85
C TYR A 304 12.18 -26.25 -47.14
N GLY A 305 11.07 -25.88 -47.76
CA GLY A 305 9.81 -26.64 -47.78
C GLY A 305 8.87 -26.61 -46.56
N ALA A 306 9.32 -26.25 -45.35
CA ALA A 306 8.44 -26.23 -44.18
C ALA A 306 8.67 -25.06 -43.21
N VAL A 307 9.72 -24.25 -43.39
CA VAL A 307 10.16 -23.28 -42.37
C VAL A 307 10.23 -21.82 -42.85
N VAL A 308 9.67 -21.53 -44.03
CA VAL A 308 9.29 -20.17 -44.47
C VAL A 308 8.49 -19.43 -43.38
N GLY A 309 7.77 -20.17 -42.53
CA GLY A 309 7.06 -19.63 -41.38
C GLY A 309 7.95 -18.88 -40.39
N VAL A 310 9.17 -19.33 -40.08
CA VAL A 310 9.99 -18.72 -39.01
C VAL A 310 10.60 -17.39 -39.44
N SER A 311 11.14 -17.28 -40.65
CA SER A 311 11.64 -16.00 -41.18
C SER A 311 10.51 -15.00 -41.44
N VAL A 312 9.38 -15.45 -41.98
CA VAL A 312 8.21 -14.57 -42.18
C VAL A 312 7.63 -14.12 -40.84
N PHE A 313 7.59 -15.01 -39.84
CA PHE A 313 7.16 -14.69 -38.49
C PHE A 313 8.14 -13.72 -37.81
N ALA A 314 9.44 -13.98 -37.86
CA ALA A 314 10.45 -13.07 -37.32
C ALA A 314 10.36 -11.69 -37.98
N LEU A 315 10.23 -11.63 -39.32
CA LEU A 315 10.03 -10.37 -40.04
C LEU A 315 8.74 -9.66 -39.61
N PHE A 316 7.63 -10.39 -39.43
CA PHE A 316 6.37 -9.83 -38.92
C PHE A 316 6.54 -9.21 -37.53
N PHE A 317 7.25 -9.87 -36.62
CA PHE A 317 7.56 -9.32 -35.30
C PHE A 317 8.52 -8.13 -35.33
N ILE A 318 9.46 -8.10 -36.27
CA ILE A 318 10.31 -6.92 -36.51
C ILE A 318 9.45 -5.75 -37.00
N VAL A 319 8.60 -5.95 -38.00
CA VAL A 319 7.74 -4.90 -38.57
C VAL A 319 6.75 -4.38 -37.53
N ILE A 320 6.11 -5.26 -36.76
CA ILE A 320 5.22 -4.87 -35.67
C ILE A 320 5.98 -4.16 -34.56
N GLY A 321 7.15 -4.66 -34.18
CA GLY A 321 7.99 -4.04 -33.16
C GLY A 321 8.40 -2.62 -33.55
N LEU A 322 8.83 -2.43 -34.79
CA LEU A 322 9.14 -1.10 -35.34
C LEU A 322 7.89 -0.22 -35.46
N PHE A 323 6.76 -0.76 -35.91
CA PHE A 323 5.50 -0.03 -35.97
C PHE A 323 5.07 0.48 -34.59
N ILE A 324 5.10 -0.37 -33.57
CA ILE A 324 4.81 -0.01 -32.18
C ILE A 324 5.84 1.01 -31.67
N GLY A 325 7.13 0.79 -31.95
CA GLY A 325 8.24 1.66 -31.58
C GLY A 325 8.10 3.09 -32.10
N PHE A 326 7.70 3.24 -33.36
CA PHE A 326 7.56 4.54 -34.02
C PHE A 326 6.16 5.15 -33.94
N ARG A 327 5.17 4.45 -33.38
CA ARG A 327 3.78 4.94 -33.31
C ARG A 327 3.63 6.23 -32.50
N GLY A 328 4.51 6.46 -31.53
CA GLY A 328 4.56 7.68 -30.71
C GLY A 328 5.30 8.85 -31.34
N GLY A 329 5.82 8.69 -32.57
CA GLY A 329 6.72 9.64 -33.22
C GLY A 329 8.20 9.30 -33.01
N VAL A 330 9.07 9.99 -33.75
CA VAL A 330 10.53 9.83 -33.68
C VAL A 330 11.10 10.89 -32.73
N GLY A 331 11.76 10.47 -31.65
CA GLY A 331 12.49 11.38 -30.78
C GLY A 331 13.68 11.99 -31.52
N ARG A 332 13.87 13.31 -31.40
CA ARG A 332 14.87 14.05 -32.19
C ARG A 332 16.26 14.10 -31.55
N GLY A 333 16.44 13.54 -30.34
CA GLY A 333 17.69 13.60 -29.58
C GLY A 333 18.58 12.36 -29.77
N ALA A 334 19.90 12.55 -29.67
CA ALA A 334 20.87 11.45 -29.68
C ALA A 334 20.66 10.48 -28.51
N THR A 335 20.21 10.98 -27.36
CA THR A 335 19.89 10.19 -26.16
C THR A 335 18.69 9.26 -26.40
N TRP A 336 17.67 9.72 -27.14
CA TRP A 336 16.53 8.89 -27.53
C TRP A 336 17.00 7.69 -28.37
N TRP A 337 17.89 7.92 -29.34
CA TRP A 337 18.48 6.83 -30.13
C TRP A 337 19.37 5.89 -29.31
N LYS A 338 20.06 6.38 -28.27
CA LYS A 338 20.76 5.49 -27.32
C LYS A 338 19.78 4.59 -26.59
N HIS A 339 18.64 5.11 -26.14
CA HIS A 339 17.60 4.31 -25.47
C HIS A 339 16.93 3.30 -26.42
N VAL A 340 16.67 3.69 -27.68
CA VAL A 340 16.21 2.76 -28.72
C VAL A 340 17.25 1.67 -28.96
N GLY A 341 18.52 2.04 -29.13
CA GLY A 341 19.62 1.09 -29.30
C GLY A 341 19.76 0.13 -28.12
N ALA A 342 19.61 0.61 -26.88
CA ALA A 342 19.62 -0.21 -25.68
C ALA A 342 18.42 -1.17 -25.64
N ALA A 343 17.21 -0.72 -26.00
CA ALA A 343 16.03 -1.57 -26.07
C ALA A 343 16.18 -2.68 -27.12
N VAL A 344 16.65 -2.34 -28.33
CA VAL A 344 16.95 -3.30 -29.40
C VAL A 344 18.07 -4.25 -28.97
N GLY A 345 19.14 -3.75 -28.36
CA GLY A 345 20.27 -4.54 -27.89
C GLY A 345 19.88 -5.55 -26.81
N ASN A 346 19.09 -5.12 -25.83
CA ASN A 346 18.54 -5.99 -24.79
C ASN A 346 17.63 -7.07 -25.39
N GLY A 347 16.78 -6.68 -26.36
CA GLY A 347 15.97 -7.63 -27.13
C GLY A 347 16.83 -8.66 -27.85
N PHE A 348 17.84 -8.20 -28.58
CA PHE A 348 18.79 -9.04 -29.31
C PHE A 348 19.48 -10.03 -28.38
N SER A 349 20.02 -9.59 -27.24
CA SER A 349 20.70 -10.48 -26.30
C SER A 349 19.78 -11.57 -25.75
N SER A 350 18.52 -11.23 -25.46
CA SER A 350 17.52 -12.20 -24.98
C SER A 350 17.12 -13.19 -26.08
N GLY A 351 16.99 -12.72 -27.33
CA GLY A 351 16.63 -13.55 -28.48
C GLY A 351 17.78 -14.40 -29.02
N PHE A 352 19.03 -13.98 -28.85
CA PHE A 352 20.20 -14.59 -29.51
C PHE A 352 20.47 -16.03 -29.06
N VAL A 353 20.51 -16.28 -27.76
CA VAL A 353 20.74 -17.63 -27.21
C VAL A 353 19.62 -18.59 -27.65
N LEU A 354 18.38 -18.09 -27.62
CA LEU A 354 17.22 -18.87 -28.03
C LEU A 354 17.27 -19.18 -29.54
N ALA A 355 17.60 -18.19 -30.36
CA ALA A 355 17.73 -18.37 -31.81
C ALA A 355 18.81 -19.40 -32.15
N LEU A 356 19.98 -19.35 -31.50
CA LEU A 356 21.03 -20.37 -31.67
C LEU A 356 20.53 -21.78 -31.31
N PHE A 357 19.81 -21.91 -30.20
CA PHE A 357 19.23 -23.19 -29.79
C PHE A 357 18.23 -23.74 -30.84
N PHE A 358 17.34 -22.89 -31.34
CA PHE A 358 16.38 -23.28 -32.39
C PHE A 358 17.07 -23.66 -33.71
N THR A 359 18.08 -22.91 -34.14
CA THR A 359 18.85 -23.23 -35.35
C THR A 359 19.63 -24.54 -35.19
N ALA A 360 20.21 -24.81 -34.01
CA ALA A 360 20.89 -26.07 -33.74
C ALA A 360 19.91 -27.26 -33.75
N PHE A 361 18.75 -27.11 -33.10
CA PHE A 361 17.73 -28.16 -33.05
C PHE A 361 17.18 -28.52 -34.43
N THR A 362 16.87 -27.51 -35.25
CA THR A 362 16.38 -27.70 -36.63
C THR A 362 17.45 -28.30 -37.56
N SER A 363 18.71 -27.95 -37.36
CA SER A 363 19.83 -28.56 -38.10
C SER A 363 19.98 -30.05 -37.76
N CYS A 364 19.85 -30.42 -36.48
CA CYS A 364 19.89 -31.82 -36.05
C CYS A 364 18.71 -32.65 -36.58
N SER A 365 17.50 -32.10 -36.58
CA SER A 365 16.30 -32.81 -37.07
C SER A 365 16.32 -32.98 -38.59
N ALA A 366 16.79 -31.99 -39.34
CA ALA A 366 16.96 -32.08 -40.79
C ALA A 366 18.03 -33.12 -41.20
N GLY A 367 19.10 -33.27 -40.40
CA GLY A 367 20.12 -34.29 -40.60
C GLY A 367 19.62 -35.73 -40.44
N LEU A 368 18.72 -35.97 -39.48
CA LEU A 368 18.11 -37.29 -39.25
C LEU A 368 17.15 -37.71 -40.38
N GLY A 369 16.43 -36.76 -40.98
CA GLY A 369 15.50 -37.03 -42.09
C GLY A 369 16.18 -37.46 -43.40
N ARG A 370 17.42 -37.02 -43.66
CA ARG A 370 18.18 -37.42 -44.86
C ARG A 370 18.77 -38.83 -44.78
N ALA A 371 19.05 -39.35 -43.59
CA ALA A 371 19.61 -40.69 -43.41
C ALA A 371 18.56 -41.81 -43.66
N GLY A 372 17.26 -41.53 -43.55
CA GLY A 372 16.20 -42.52 -43.69
C GLY A 372 15.81 -42.88 -45.14
N TYR A 373 16.16 -42.05 -46.12
CA TYR A 373 15.76 -42.23 -47.54
C TYR A 373 16.88 -42.74 -48.46
N ALA A 374 18.07 -43.03 -47.94
CA ALA A 374 19.20 -43.58 -48.70
C ALA A 374 19.36 -45.11 -48.54
N GLY A 375 18.26 -45.83 -48.28
CA GLY A 375 18.21 -47.29 -48.32
C GLY A 375 17.60 -47.78 -49.63
N SER A 376 18.29 -48.69 -50.33
CA SER A 376 17.84 -49.51 -51.48
C SER A 376 17.88 -48.90 -52.89
N ALA A 377 19.06 -48.88 -53.50
CA ALA A 377 19.21 -49.08 -54.95
C ALA A 377 20.58 -49.72 -55.27
N ALA A 378 20.75 -51.00 -54.92
CA ALA A 378 21.82 -51.85 -55.45
C ALA A 378 21.18 -53.16 -55.93
N ALA A 379 20.84 -53.22 -57.21
CA ALA A 379 20.42 -54.44 -57.89
C ALA A 379 21.67 -55.22 -58.34
N PRO A 380 21.79 -56.54 -58.07
CA PRO A 380 22.82 -57.35 -58.70
C PRO A 380 22.37 -57.85 -60.08
N SER A 381 23.12 -57.49 -61.11
CA SER A 381 23.03 -58.03 -62.47
C SER A 381 23.94 -59.25 -62.65
N GLY A 382 23.41 -60.32 -63.24
CA GLY A 382 24.16 -61.47 -63.79
C GLY A 382 23.92 -62.76 -63.00
N GLY A 383 23.62 -63.92 -63.56
CA GLY A 383 23.47 -64.38 -64.94
C GLY A 383 23.31 -65.91 -64.84
N LEU A 384 22.28 -66.47 -65.47
CA LEU A 384 22.03 -67.91 -65.53
C LEU A 384 22.87 -68.53 -66.64
N SER A 385 23.70 -69.51 -66.28
CA SER A 385 24.27 -70.51 -67.18
C SER A 385 23.92 -71.89 -66.61
N GLY A 386 23.19 -72.70 -67.36
CA GLY A 386 22.76 -74.06 -66.99
C GLY A 386 21.41 -74.40 -67.59
#